data_AF-A0A319C8V4-F1
#
_entry.id   AF-A0A319C8V4-F1
#
_cell.length_a   1.000
_cell.length_b   1.000
_cell.length_c   1.000
_cell.angle_alpha   90.00
_cell.angle_beta   90.00
_cell.angle_gamma   90.00
#
_symmetry.space_group_name_H-M   'P 1'
#
loop_
_entity.id
_entity.type
_entity.pdbx_description
1 polymer ?
#
loop_
_entity_poly.entity_id
_entity_poly.type
_entity_poly.pdbx_seq_one_letter_code
_entity_poly.pdbx_strand_id
1 'polypeptide(L)'
;MPFWGSKSTPTKAESDASSNDATDPKNDPVAAASQAAGTAWLAGHLHHLTEDQEQKLEEFKKLCEQNGYYTPERDGEKASHADATMLRFLRARKFDIDGAWGQFKDTEDWRRENAIESLYENIEVDAYEAARRMYPQWTGRRDRRGIPVYVFEIQHLNNKNMAAYKSTLSTETQQSSKVPERLLRLFALYENLLRFVMPLCSQLSRPNPETPITSSNNIVDVSGVGLKQFWDLKGHMQDASVLATAHYPETLDRIFIIGAPSFFPTVWGWIKRWFDPVTTSKIFILSAAEVKPTLTNFMDPSSIPKQYGGDLDWKWGDVPNLDEEARQVVGALEAPAAEGETKPSFIKGPVLFNDDTIEILGKVNGESRKSTLPAGTVAQQGESAAAPVEKAAAQETPDAAPEDEKVAAVQEDAAAALKSEAETATNTVAA
;
A
#
# COMPACT_ATOMS: atom_id res chain seq x y z
N MET A 1 -42.28 40.61 9.84
CA MET A 1 -42.00 42.05 9.97
C MET A 1 -42.54 42.54 11.32
N PRO A 2 -42.02 43.64 11.93
CA PRO A 2 -40.90 44.49 11.50
C PRO A 2 -39.73 44.58 12.54
N PHE A 3 -38.46 44.74 12.10
CA PHE A 3 -37.55 45.93 12.22
C PHE A 3 -37.07 46.23 13.67
N TRP A 4 -35.83 46.61 14.01
CA TRP A 4 -34.58 47.03 13.30
C TRP A 4 -33.37 46.67 14.23
N GLY A 5 -32.08 46.89 13.94
CA GLY A 5 -31.40 47.44 12.77
C GLY A 5 -30.14 48.27 13.12
N SER A 6 -28.93 47.68 13.09
CA SER A 6 -27.64 48.38 13.30
C SER A 6 -26.56 47.85 12.33
N LYS A 7 -25.82 48.77 11.70
CA LYS A 7 -24.73 48.48 10.73
C LYS A 7 -23.41 49.05 11.23
N SER A 8 -22.31 48.36 10.95
CA SER A 8 -20.96 48.93 10.92
C SER A 8 -20.26 48.58 9.60
N THR A 9 -19.44 49.50 9.10
CA THR A 9 -18.90 49.52 7.74
C THR A 9 -17.56 48.79 7.66
N PRO A 10 -17.26 48.01 6.60
CA PRO A 10 -15.92 47.46 6.37
C PRO A 10 -15.02 48.46 5.65
N THR A 11 -13.80 48.66 6.16
CA THR A 11 -12.75 49.44 5.50
C THR A 11 -12.11 48.63 4.37
N LYS A 12 -11.70 49.31 3.29
CA LYS A 12 -11.10 48.71 2.09
C LYS A 12 -9.59 48.99 2.08
N ALA A 13 -8.77 47.94 2.03
CA ALA A 13 -7.37 47.95 1.61
C ALA A 13 -7.22 46.69 0.75
N GLU A 14 -7.19 46.84 -0.58
CA GLU A 14 -5.98 47.01 -1.39
C GLU A 14 -5.19 45.71 -1.57
N SER A 15 -4.75 45.51 -2.81
CA SER A 15 -4.42 44.20 -3.38
C SER A 15 -2.92 43.98 -3.40
N ASP A 16 -2.47 42.88 -2.80
CA ASP A 16 -1.22 42.24 -3.19
C ASP A 16 -1.51 40.92 -3.90
N ALA A 17 -0.94 40.78 -5.09
CA ALA A 17 -1.04 39.60 -5.93
C ALA A 17 0.32 38.89 -5.99
N SER A 18 0.52 37.85 -5.19
CA SER A 18 1.59 36.87 -5.37
C SER A 18 1.32 35.58 -4.60
N SER A 19 1.89 34.47 -5.09
CA SER A 19 1.92 33.12 -4.48
C SER A 19 0.57 32.49 -4.11
N ASN A 20 -0.11 31.92 -5.12
CA ASN A 20 -0.95 30.73 -4.91
C ASN A 20 -0.03 29.49 -4.86
N ASP A 21 0.78 29.38 -3.80
CA ASP A 21 1.46 28.12 -3.48
C ASP A 21 0.53 27.30 -2.58
N ALA A 22 -0.26 26.42 -3.19
CA ALA A 22 -1.30 25.64 -2.52
C ALA A 22 -0.77 24.30 -1.99
N THR A 23 0.50 24.26 -1.56
CA THR A 23 1.03 23.18 -0.76
C THR A 23 0.51 23.29 0.67
N ASP A 24 -0.32 22.34 1.09
CA ASP A 24 -0.57 22.12 2.52
C ASP A 24 0.78 21.71 3.13
N PRO A 25 1.38 22.47 4.08
CA PRO A 25 2.75 22.24 4.55
C PRO A 25 2.93 20.90 5.30
N LYS A 26 1.89 20.09 5.42
CA LYS A 26 1.91 18.72 5.93
C LYS A 26 2.07 17.64 4.85
N ASN A 27 2.09 18.00 3.56
CA ASN A 27 2.11 17.07 2.45
C ASN A 27 3.42 17.16 1.63
N ASP A 28 4.56 17.05 2.32
CA ASP A 28 5.89 16.96 1.69
C ASP A 28 6.20 15.51 1.28
N PRO A 29 6.29 15.20 -0.04
CA PRO A 29 6.62 13.85 -0.49
C PRO A 29 8.04 13.41 -0.13
N VAL A 30 8.98 14.33 0.10
CA VAL A 30 10.37 14.04 0.45
C VAL A 30 10.48 13.59 1.91
N ALA A 31 9.85 14.33 2.84
CA ALA A 31 9.74 13.89 4.23
C ALA A 31 9.01 12.54 4.36
N ALA A 32 7.91 12.35 3.61
CA ALA A 32 7.17 11.09 3.61
C ALA A 32 7.99 9.91 3.03
N ALA A 33 8.87 10.17 2.06
CA ALA A 33 9.81 9.19 1.52
C ALA A 33 10.92 8.83 2.52
N SER A 34 11.48 9.82 3.23
CA SER A 34 12.45 9.57 4.29
C SER A 34 11.87 8.68 5.40
N GLN A 35 10.61 8.92 5.78
CA GLN A 35 9.88 8.04 6.72
C GLN A 35 9.61 6.63 6.15
N ALA A 36 9.43 6.49 4.83
CA ALA A 36 9.26 5.18 4.18
C ALA A 36 10.55 4.35 4.14
N ALA A 37 11.70 5.01 4.03
CA ALA A 37 13.02 4.38 4.06
C ALA A 37 13.45 3.94 5.47
N GLY A 38 12.90 4.59 6.51
CA GLY A 38 13.09 4.18 7.91
C GLY A 38 12.14 3.07 8.36
N THR A 39 12.24 2.69 9.64
CA THR A 39 11.38 1.69 10.30
C THR A 39 10.12 2.28 10.94
N ALA A 40 9.92 3.61 10.90
CA ALA A 40 8.83 4.29 11.60
C ALA A 40 7.42 3.81 11.19
N TRP A 41 7.26 3.29 9.98
CA TRP A 41 6.00 2.72 9.48
C TRP A 41 5.63 1.37 10.11
N LEU A 42 6.57 0.69 10.78
CA LEU A 42 6.33 -0.59 11.47
C LEU A 42 5.65 -0.41 12.83
N ALA A 43 5.66 0.80 13.41
CA ALA A 43 5.13 1.03 14.75
C ALA A 43 3.65 0.62 14.86
N GLY A 44 3.33 -0.31 15.78
CA GLY A 44 1.98 -0.85 15.94
C GLY A 44 1.60 -1.95 14.92
N HIS A 45 2.56 -2.45 14.14
CA HIS A 45 2.43 -3.68 13.37
C HIS A 45 2.97 -4.89 14.16
N LEU A 46 2.62 -6.09 13.70
CA LEU A 46 3.04 -7.34 14.35
C LEU A 46 4.58 -7.41 14.43
N HIS A 47 5.11 -7.89 15.56
CA HIS A 47 6.54 -7.90 15.92
C HIS A 47 7.19 -6.51 16.15
N HIS A 48 6.43 -5.41 16.01
CA HIS A 48 6.88 -4.03 16.28
C HIS A 48 5.88 -3.29 17.19
N LEU A 49 5.39 -4.02 18.18
CA LEU A 49 4.49 -3.55 19.22
C LEU A 49 5.28 -3.13 20.47
N THR A 50 4.73 -2.22 21.26
CA THR A 50 5.17 -2.02 22.66
C THR A 50 4.48 -3.05 23.57
N GLU A 51 5.01 -3.29 24.77
CA GLU A 51 4.39 -4.20 25.77
C GLU A 51 2.90 -3.86 26.05
N ASP A 52 2.56 -2.56 26.08
CA ASP A 52 1.17 -2.07 26.21
C ASP A 52 0.30 -2.43 24.98
N GLN A 53 0.87 -2.39 23.77
CA GLN A 53 0.17 -2.75 22.54
C GLN A 53 0.00 -4.27 22.39
N GLU A 54 0.97 -5.07 22.86
CA GLU A 54 0.86 -6.53 22.94
C GLU A 54 -0.25 -6.95 23.91
N GLN A 55 -0.28 -6.36 25.11
CA GLN A 55 -1.35 -6.60 26.10
C GLN A 55 -2.73 -6.25 25.53
N LYS A 56 -2.86 -5.11 24.85
CA LYS A 56 -4.12 -4.70 24.21
C LYS A 56 -4.53 -5.59 23.04
N LEU A 57 -3.60 -6.18 22.31
CA LEU A 57 -3.91 -7.18 21.28
C LEU A 57 -4.55 -8.43 21.88
N GLU A 58 -3.99 -8.96 22.97
CA GLU A 58 -4.53 -10.14 23.64
C GLU A 58 -5.85 -9.86 24.37
N GLU A 59 -5.99 -8.70 25.01
CA GLU A 59 -7.27 -8.26 25.59
C GLU A 59 -8.36 -8.11 24.52
N PHE A 60 -8.03 -7.55 23.36
CA PHE A 60 -8.95 -7.40 22.23
C PHE A 60 -9.34 -8.77 21.63
N LYS A 61 -8.38 -9.67 21.37
CA LYS A 61 -8.65 -11.04 20.88
C LYS A 61 -9.56 -11.80 21.85
N LYS A 62 -9.30 -11.70 23.16
CA LYS A 62 -10.13 -12.31 24.21
C LYS A 62 -11.53 -11.72 24.27
N LEU A 63 -11.68 -10.40 24.11
CA LEU A 63 -13.00 -9.74 24.05
C LEU A 63 -13.80 -10.25 22.82
N CYS A 64 -13.16 -10.39 21.67
CA CYS A 64 -13.80 -10.96 20.47
C CYS A 64 -14.16 -12.44 20.64
N GLU A 65 -13.32 -13.26 21.29
CA GLU A 65 -13.62 -14.67 21.59
C GLU A 65 -14.84 -14.78 22.51
N GLN A 66 -14.86 -14.01 23.61
CA GLN A 66 -15.95 -14.02 24.59
C GLN A 66 -17.32 -13.63 23.99
N ASN A 67 -17.33 -12.84 22.91
CA ASN A 67 -18.54 -12.45 22.21
C ASN A 67 -18.86 -13.34 20.99
N GLY A 68 -18.01 -14.31 20.64
CA GLY A 68 -18.20 -15.24 19.52
C GLY A 68 -17.83 -14.71 18.14
N TYR A 69 -16.91 -13.73 18.06
CA TYR A 69 -16.44 -13.09 16.82
C TYR A 69 -14.99 -13.42 16.47
N TYR A 70 -14.30 -14.19 17.32
CA TYR A 70 -12.94 -14.65 17.08
C TYR A 70 -12.77 -16.07 17.63
N THR A 71 -12.14 -16.94 16.84
CA THR A 71 -11.72 -18.26 17.30
C THR A 71 -10.19 -18.28 17.30
N PRO A 72 -9.52 -18.48 18.45
CA PRO A 72 -8.06 -18.62 18.50
C PRO A 72 -7.60 -19.94 17.88
N GLU A 73 -6.32 -19.99 17.50
CA GLU A 73 -5.67 -21.22 17.03
C GLU A 73 -5.68 -22.29 18.13
N ARG A 74 -6.27 -23.46 17.83
CA ARG A 74 -6.40 -24.61 18.73
C ARG A 74 -6.40 -25.90 17.91
N ASP A 75 -5.83 -26.96 18.46
CA ASP A 75 -5.87 -28.34 17.89
C ASP A 75 -5.42 -28.48 16.42
N GLY A 76 -4.62 -27.53 15.91
CA GLY A 76 -4.14 -27.48 14.53
C GLY A 76 -5.04 -26.70 13.56
N GLU A 77 -6.18 -26.16 14.02
CA GLU A 77 -7.01 -25.24 13.25
C GLU A 77 -6.46 -23.81 13.39
N LYS A 78 -6.18 -23.14 12.26
CA LYS A 78 -5.74 -21.73 12.24
C LYS A 78 -6.79 -20.81 12.89
N ALA A 79 -6.34 -19.76 13.57
CA ALA A 79 -7.24 -18.74 14.12
C ALA A 79 -8.14 -18.12 13.03
N SER A 80 -9.38 -17.75 13.38
CA SER A 80 -10.36 -17.23 12.41
C SER A 80 -9.93 -15.92 11.75
N HIS A 81 -9.04 -15.16 12.41
CA HIS A 81 -8.35 -14.02 11.83
C HIS A 81 -6.89 -14.00 12.29
N ALA A 82 -5.96 -13.62 11.40
CA ALA A 82 -4.57 -13.40 11.78
C ALA A 82 -4.41 -12.14 12.66
N ASP A 83 -3.43 -12.12 13.55
CA ASP A 83 -3.13 -10.98 14.43
C ASP A 83 -2.87 -9.68 13.65
N ALA A 84 -2.27 -9.78 12.46
CA ALA A 84 -2.09 -8.65 11.54
C ALA A 84 -3.42 -8.00 11.11
N THR A 85 -4.51 -8.77 11.03
CA THR A 85 -5.88 -8.24 10.81
C THR A 85 -6.44 -7.61 12.08
N MET A 86 -6.30 -8.25 13.25
CA MET A 86 -6.76 -7.69 14.53
C MET A 86 -6.09 -6.34 14.83
N LEU A 87 -4.78 -6.23 14.57
CA LEU A 87 -3.99 -5.01 14.71
C LEU A 87 -4.44 -3.87 13.77
N ARG A 88 -5.06 -4.14 12.61
CA ARG A 88 -5.62 -3.07 11.75
C ARG A 88 -6.76 -2.33 12.45
N PHE A 89 -7.64 -3.05 13.15
CA PHE A 89 -8.74 -2.45 13.91
C PHE A 89 -8.22 -1.67 15.12
N LEU A 90 -7.25 -2.22 15.86
CA LEU A 90 -6.59 -1.51 16.96
C LEU A 90 -5.89 -0.24 16.47
N ARG A 91 -5.06 -0.28 15.42
CA ARG A 91 -4.41 0.92 14.87
C ARG A 91 -5.42 1.98 14.41
N ALA A 92 -6.48 1.59 13.69
CA ALA A 92 -7.55 2.49 13.25
C ALA A 92 -8.36 3.12 14.39
N ARG A 93 -8.19 2.63 15.62
CA ARG A 93 -8.79 3.13 16.85
C ARG A 93 -7.75 3.56 17.88
N LYS A 94 -6.48 3.72 17.48
CA LYS A 94 -5.36 4.16 18.34
C LYS A 94 -5.17 3.28 19.58
N PHE A 95 -5.38 1.98 19.43
CA PHE A 95 -5.38 0.95 20.48
C PHE A 95 -6.45 1.18 21.58
N ASP A 96 -7.55 1.86 21.24
CA ASP A 96 -8.79 1.82 22.03
C ASP A 96 -9.53 0.49 21.77
N ILE A 97 -9.64 -0.35 22.80
CA ILE A 97 -10.19 -1.71 22.69
C ILE A 97 -11.69 -1.67 22.38
N ASP A 98 -12.47 -0.81 23.05
CA ASP A 98 -13.92 -0.72 22.87
C ASP A 98 -14.28 -0.20 21.46
N GLY A 99 -13.56 0.81 20.97
CA GLY A 99 -13.71 1.32 19.61
C GLY A 99 -13.26 0.33 18.53
N ALA A 100 -12.21 -0.46 18.79
CA ALA A 100 -11.75 -1.53 17.89
C ALA A 100 -12.77 -2.68 17.84
N TRP A 101 -13.31 -3.06 19.00
CA TRP A 101 -14.39 -4.03 19.15
C TRP A 101 -15.64 -3.63 18.39
N GLY A 102 -16.13 -2.40 18.58
CA GLY A 102 -17.29 -1.90 17.84
C GLY A 102 -17.09 -1.97 16.33
N GLN A 103 -15.95 -1.48 15.82
CA GLN A 103 -15.67 -1.52 14.38
C GLN A 103 -15.51 -2.94 13.83
N PHE A 104 -14.84 -3.82 14.57
CA PHE A 104 -14.63 -5.23 14.16
C PHE A 104 -15.95 -5.99 14.13
N LYS A 105 -16.75 -5.88 15.19
CA LYS A 105 -18.08 -6.48 15.30
C LYS A 105 -19.01 -6.03 14.17
N ASP A 106 -19.10 -4.71 13.93
CA ASP A 106 -19.92 -4.14 12.86
C ASP A 106 -19.43 -4.58 11.46
N THR A 107 -18.13 -4.85 11.31
CA THR A 107 -17.55 -5.39 10.08
C THR A 107 -17.93 -6.84 9.86
N GLU A 108 -17.79 -7.71 10.86
CA GLU A 108 -18.16 -9.12 10.71
C GLU A 108 -19.67 -9.32 10.55
N ASP A 109 -20.50 -8.52 11.24
CA ASP A 109 -21.94 -8.47 10.96
C ASP A 109 -22.23 -8.04 9.52
N TRP A 110 -21.64 -6.94 9.06
CA TRP A 110 -21.82 -6.47 7.68
C TRP A 110 -21.32 -7.49 6.64
N ARG A 111 -20.20 -8.18 6.89
CA ARG A 111 -19.67 -9.25 6.01
C ARG A 111 -20.64 -10.42 5.92
N ARG A 112 -21.23 -10.84 7.04
CA ARG A 112 -22.26 -11.90 7.11
C ARG A 112 -23.57 -11.48 6.44
N GLU A 113 -24.10 -10.31 6.76
CA GLU A 113 -25.35 -9.77 6.17
C GLU A 113 -25.28 -9.65 4.64
N ASN A 114 -24.12 -9.32 4.11
CA ASN A 114 -23.88 -9.14 2.68
C ASN A 114 -23.24 -10.36 1.99
N ALA A 115 -23.06 -11.47 2.73
CA ALA A 115 -22.46 -12.72 2.27
C ALA A 115 -21.15 -12.54 1.49
N ILE A 116 -20.26 -11.64 1.96
CA ILE A 116 -19.07 -11.18 1.21
C ILE A 116 -18.13 -12.32 0.82
N GLU A 117 -17.91 -13.27 1.73
CA GLU A 117 -17.09 -14.46 1.46
C GLU A 117 -17.72 -15.35 0.40
N SER A 118 -19.00 -15.71 0.56
CA SER A 118 -19.74 -16.52 -0.42
C SER A 118 -19.78 -15.84 -1.79
N LEU A 119 -19.94 -14.50 -1.84
CA LEU A 119 -19.84 -13.72 -3.07
C LEU A 119 -18.45 -13.87 -3.72
N TYR A 120 -17.36 -13.75 -2.96
CA TYR A 120 -16.01 -13.90 -3.50
C TYR A 120 -15.76 -15.32 -4.02
N GLU A 121 -16.23 -16.34 -3.29
CA GLU A 121 -16.08 -17.75 -3.69
C GLU A 121 -16.93 -18.14 -4.91
N ASN A 122 -18.04 -17.45 -5.17
CA ASN A 122 -19.07 -17.88 -6.12
C ASN A 122 -19.41 -16.87 -7.24
N ILE A 123 -18.77 -15.70 -7.30
CA ILE A 123 -18.97 -14.75 -8.39
C ILE A 123 -18.54 -15.35 -9.74
N GLU A 124 -19.34 -15.10 -10.79
CA GLU A 124 -18.99 -15.47 -12.17
C GLU A 124 -17.70 -14.76 -12.60
N VAL A 125 -16.78 -15.48 -13.25
CA VAL A 125 -15.47 -14.96 -13.66
C VAL A 125 -15.61 -13.70 -14.53
N ASP A 126 -16.55 -13.67 -15.47
CA ASP A 126 -16.78 -12.49 -16.32
C ASP A 126 -17.37 -11.30 -15.54
N ALA A 127 -18.18 -11.55 -14.51
CA ALA A 127 -18.70 -10.52 -13.61
C ALA A 127 -17.60 -9.89 -12.74
N TYR A 128 -16.63 -10.71 -12.31
CA TYR A 128 -15.44 -10.29 -11.60
C TYR A 128 -14.50 -9.48 -12.51
N GLU A 129 -14.16 -9.96 -13.70
CA GLU A 129 -13.31 -9.23 -14.65
C GLU A 129 -13.95 -7.93 -15.14
N ALA A 130 -15.27 -7.89 -15.28
CA ALA A 130 -16.01 -6.66 -15.55
C ALA A 130 -15.84 -5.64 -14.41
N ALA A 131 -15.81 -6.08 -13.14
CA ALA A 131 -15.53 -5.22 -12.00
C ALA A 131 -14.05 -4.80 -11.93
N ARG A 132 -13.09 -5.70 -12.18
CA ARG A 132 -11.64 -5.41 -12.21
C ARG A 132 -11.30 -4.23 -13.13
N ARG A 133 -12.05 -4.07 -14.23
CA ARG A 133 -11.90 -2.97 -15.21
C ARG A 133 -12.44 -1.61 -14.74
N MET A 134 -13.07 -1.53 -13.57
CA MET A 134 -13.74 -0.33 -13.04
C MET A 134 -13.10 0.22 -11.76
N TYR A 135 -12.11 -0.49 -11.20
CA TYR A 135 -11.52 -0.23 -9.88
C TYR A 135 -10.00 -0.43 -9.93
N PRO A 136 -9.24 -0.01 -8.90
CA PRO A 136 -7.78 -0.13 -8.89
C PRO A 136 -7.29 -1.55 -9.22
N GLN A 137 -6.25 -1.65 -10.04
CA GLN A 137 -5.68 -2.91 -10.51
C GLN A 137 -4.27 -3.10 -9.98
N TRP A 138 -3.96 -4.29 -9.45
CA TRP A 138 -2.60 -4.64 -9.09
C TRP A 138 -1.73 -4.75 -10.34
N THR A 139 -0.57 -4.10 -10.32
CA THR A 139 0.40 -4.11 -11.42
C THR A 139 1.21 -5.41 -11.52
N GLY A 140 1.14 -6.29 -10.51
CA GLY A 140 2.06 -7.40 -10.31
C GLY A 140 3.36 -7.02 -9.58
N ARG A 141 3.53 -5.72 -9.27
CA ARG A 141 4.74 -5.15 -8.65
C ARG A 141 4.48 -4.60 -7.24
N ARG A 142 5.56 -4.24 -6.56
CA ARG A 142 5.64 -3.89 -5.13
C ARG A 142 6.53 -2.65 -4.93
N ASP A 143 6.35 -1.92 -3.83
CA ASP A 143 7.28 -0.86 -3.44
C ASP A 143 8.54 -1.43 -2.74
N ARG A 144 9.47 -0.56 -2.31
CA ARG A 144 10.72 -1.02 -1.67
C ARG A 144 10.54 -1.71 -0.30
N ARG A 145 9.34 -1.66 0.29
CA ARG A 145 8.97 -2.39 1.52
C ARG A 145 8.21 -3.68 1.23
N GLY A 146 7.94 -3.99 -0.04
CA GLY A 146 7.11 -5.13 -0.47
C GLY A 146 5.62 -4.83 -0.57
N ILE A 147 5.16 -3.58 -0.35
CA ILE A 147 3.73 -3.25 -0.39
C ILE A 147 3.25 -3.19 -1.85
N PRO A 148 2.16 -3.90 -2.23
CA PRO A 148 1.71 -3.99 -3.62
C PRO A 148 1.35 -2.63 -4.22
N VAL A 149 1.74 -2.44 -5.49
CA VAL A 149 1.47 -1.22 -6.27
C VAL A 149 0.24 -1.43 -7.14
N TYR A 150 -0.81 -0.69 -6.85
CA TYR A 150 -2.04 -0.60 -7.63
C TYR A 150 -2.07 0.68 -8.46
N VAL A 151 -2.70 0.63 -9.63
CA VAL A 151 -2.99 1.80 -10.48
C VAL A 151 -4.50 1.93 -10.63
N PHE A 152 -5.01 3.15 -10.76
CA PHE A 152 -6.42 3.44 -11.07
C PHE A 152 -6.54 4.62 -12.03
N GLU A 153 -6.92 4.34 -13.28
CA GLU A 153 -7.14 5.39 -14.30
C GLU A 153 -8.62 5.78 -14.39
N ILE A 154 -8.98 6.94 -13.84
CA ILE A 154 -10.39 7.38 -13.74
C ILE A 154 -10.97 7.71 -15.12
N GLN A 155 -10.16 8.08 -16.12
CA GLN A 155 -10.63 8.35 -17.49
C GLN A 155 -11.39 7.17 -18.12
N HIS A 156 -11.07 5.93 -17.73
CA HIS A 156 -11.72 4.73 -18.24
C HIS A 156 -13.12 4.51 -17.66
N LEU A 157 -13.53 5.25 -16.62
CA LEU A 157 -14.90 5.28 -16.09
C LEU A 157 -15.82 6.20 -16.90
N ASN A 158 -15.74 6.10 -18.22
CA ASN A 158 -16.55 6.87 -19.17
C ASN A 158 -17.91 6.18 -19.42
N ASN A 159 -18.85 6.90 -20.06
CA ASN A 159 -20.21 6.43 -20.31
C ASN A 159 -20.29 5.05 -21.01
N LYS A 160 -19.39 4.77 -21.96
CA LYS A 160 -19.38 3.48 -22.70
C LYS A 160 -19.02 2.33 -21.77
N ASN A 161 -17.94 2.48 -21.01
CA ASN A 161 -17.46 1.44 -20.10
C ASN A 161 -18.41 1.27 -18.89
N MET A 162 -18.93 2.38 -18.34
CA MET A 162 -19.95 2.36 -17.29
C MET A 162 -21.24 1.68 -17.75
N ALA A 163 -21.66 1.86 -19.00
CA ALA A 163 -22.84 1.18 -19.57
C ALA A 163 -22.57 -0.32 -19.74
N ALA A 164 -21.42 -0.70 -20.30
CA ALA A 164 -21.01 -2.09 -20.46
C ALA A 164 -20.92 -2.82 -19.10
N TYR A 165 -20.33 -2.19 -18.09
CA TYR A 165 -20.29 -2.75 -16.72
C TYR A 165 -21.70 -2.93 -16.15
N LYS A 166 -22.58 -1.92 -16.28
CA LYS A 166 -23.97 -2.00 -15.84
C LYS A 166 -24.74 -3.15 -16.50
N SER A 167 -24.50 -3.46 -17.78
CA SER A 167 -25.11 -4.62 -18.44
C SER A 167 -24.59 -5.98 -17.95
N THR A 168 -23.49 -6.03 -17.19
CA THR A 168 -23.05 -7.26 -16.50
C THR A 168 -23.64 -7.41 -15.10
N LEU A 169 -24.26 -6.37 -14.54
CA LEU A 169 -24.96 -6.44 -13.25
C LEU A 169 -26.25 -7.24 -13.44
N SER A 170 -26.59 -8.08 -12.48
CA SER A 170 -27.81 -8.86 -12.55
C SER A 170 -29.04 -8.01 -12.19
N THR A 171 -30.21 -8.38 -12.71
CA THR A 171 -31.49 -7.86 -12.18
C THR A 171 -32.09 -8.74 -11.08
N GLU A 172 -31.48 -9.90 -10.78
CA GLU A 172 -32.15 -10.98 -10.04
C GLU A 172 -31.43 -11.47 -8.77
N THR A 173 -30.11 -11.33 -8.61
CA THR A 173 -29.37 -12.10 -7.57
C THR A 173 -29.25 -11.45 -6.18
N GLN A 174 -29.83 -10.26 -5.95
CA GLN A 174 -29.64 -9.53 -4.68
C GLN A 174 -30.94 -8.98 -4.06
N GLN A 175 -31.92 -9.85 -3.82
CA GLN A 175 -33.13 -9.47 -3.07
C GLN A 175 -32.90 -9.26 -1.55
N SER A 176 -31.73 -9.62 -1.00
CA SER A 176 -31.44 -9.57 0.45
C SER A 176 -30.52 -8.42 0.90
N SER A 177 -29.57 -7.98 0.06
CA SER A 177 -28.59 -6.96 0.47
C SER A 177 -29.12 -5.53 0.28
N LYS A 178 -28.76 -4.65 1.23
CA LYS A 178 -28.98 -3.19 1.14
C LYS A 178 -27.83 -2.46 0.42
N VAL A 179 -26.72 -3.14 0.15
CA VAL A 179 -25.54 -2.58 -0.52
C VAL A 179 -25.69 -2.78 -2.03
N PRO A 180 -25.57 -1.74 -2.88
CA PRO A 180 -25.65 -1.87 -4.33
C PRO A 180 -24.67 -2.91 -4.90
N GLU A 181 -25.12 -3.76 -5.84
CA GLU A 181 -24.32 -4.84 -6.44
C GLU A 181 -22.92 -4.38 -6.90
N ARG A 182 -22.82 -3.19 -7.50
CA ARG A 182 -21.53 -2.60 -7.92
C ARG A 182 -20.50 -2.47 -6.80
N LEU A 183 -20.95 -2.15 -5.58
CA LEU A 183 -20.11 -1.99 -4.38
C LEU A 183 -19.76 -3.36 -3.80
N LEU A 184 -20.69 -4.33 -3.84
CA LEU A 184 -20.39 -5.70 -3.45
C LEU A 184 -19.33 -6.34 -4.37
N ARG A 185 -19.38 -6.08 -5.67
CA ARG A 185 -18.31 -6.46 -6.61
C ARG A 185 -16.99 -5.74 -6.35
N LEU A 186 -17.00 -4.47 -5.90
CA LEU A 186 -15.80 -3.81 -5.40
C LEU A 186 -15.23 -4.56 -4.18
N PHE A 187 -16.07 -5.01 -3.25
CA PHE A 187 -15.59 -5.75 -2.08
C PHE A 187 -15.09 -7.16 -2.41
N ALA A 188 -15.58 -7.81 -3.47
CA ALA A 188 -14.93 -8.98 -4.04
C ALA A 188 -13.48 -8.68 -4.52
N LEU A 189 -13.16 -7.46 -4.98
CA LEU A 189 -11.77 -7.07 -5.28
C LEU A 189 -10.95 -6.78 -4.01
N TYR A 190 -11.59 -6.29 -2.93
CA TYR A 190 -10.93 -6.17 -1.62
C TYR A 190 -10.58 -7.55 -1.04
N GLU A 191 -11.43 -8.57 -1.21
CA GLU A 191 -11.10 -9.94 -0.81
C GLU A 191 -9.89 -10.47 -1.57
N ASN A 192 -9.74 -10.17 -2.86
CA ASN A 192 -8.52 -10.52 -3.61
C ASN A 192 -7.27 -9.78 -3.10
N LEU A 193 -7.39 -8.50 -2.76
CA LEU A 193 -6.31 -7.75 -2.13
C LEU A 193 -5.90 -8.39 -0.80
N LEU A 194 -6.87 -8.66 0.10
CA LEU A 194 -6.63 -9.18 1.45
C LEU A 194 -6.19 -10.65 1.50
N ARG A 195 -6.72 -11.50 0.61
CA ARG A 195 -6.58 -12.97 0.69
C ARG A 195 -5.73 -13.58 -0.41
N PHE A 196 -5.23 -12.78 -1.35
CA PHE A 196 -4.27 -13.24 -2.37
C PHE A 196 -3.07 -12.29 -2.49
N VAL A 197 -3.29 -11.01 -2.80
CA VAL A 197 -2.16 -10.09 -3.10
C VAL A 197 -1.34 -9.77 -1.85
N MET A 198 -1.96 -9.41 -0.73
CA MET A 198 -1.26 -9.12 0.53
C MET A 198 -0.52 -10.34 1.11
N PRO A 199 -1.11 -11.55 1.20
CA PRO A 199 -0.41 -12.76 1.63
C PRO A 199 0.76 -13.12 0.72
N LEU A 200 0.57 -13.09 -0.60
CA LEU A 200 1.65 -13.32 -1.57
C LEU A 200 2.80 -12.32 -1.35
N CYS A 201 2.50 -11.03 -1.31
CA CYS A 201 3.53 -9.99 -1.08
C CYS A 201 4.21 -10.12 0.29
N SER A 202 3.57 -10.76 1.28
CA SER A 202 4.15 -11.02 2.59
C SER A 202 5.25 -12.08 2.55
N GLN A 203 5.17 -13.06 1.63
CA GLN A 203 6.18 -14.13 1.48
C GLN A 203 7.38 -13.76 0.60
N LEU A 204 7.24 -12.79 -0.31
CA LEU A 204 8.31 -12.41 -1.25
C LEU A 204 9.44 -11.63 -0.55
N SER A 205 10.63 -11.62 -1.14
CA SER A 205 11.81 -10.98 -0.54
C SER A 205 11.58 -9.48 -0.34
N ARG A 206 11.76 -9.01 0.89
CA ARG A 206 11.55 -7.61 1.30
C ARG A 206 12.21 -7.30 2.65
N PRO A 207 12.43 -6.02 2.98
CA PRO A 207 12.78 -5.61 4.34
C PRO A 207 11.70 -5.98 5.36
N ASN A 208 12.13 -6.33 6.57
CA ASN A 208 11.25 -6.66 7.71
C ASN A 208 10.25 -7.79 7.38
N PRO A 209 10.73 -8.96 6.90
CA PRO A 209 9.88 -10.05 6.42
C PRO A 209 8.99 -10.65 7.52
N GLU A 210 9.37 -10.54 8.79
CA GLU A 210 8.57 -10.97 9.94
C GLU A 210 7.24 -10.22 10.03
N THR A 211 7.20 -8.95 9.61
CA THR A 211 5.98 -8.13 9.63
C THR A 211 5.13 -8.39 8.38
N PRO A 212 3.88 -8.88 8.47
CA PRO A 212 3.05 -9.10 7.28
C PRO A 212 2.65 -7.81 6.56
N ILE A 213 2.47 -7.88 5.25
CA ILE A 213 1.93 -6.79 4.43
C ILE A 213 0.42 -6.71 4.66
N THR A 214 -0.08 -5.57 5.13
CA THR A 214 -1.52 -5.37 5.45
C THR A 214 -2.16 -4.21 4.70
N SER A 215 -1.51 -3.67 3.67
CA SER A 215 -1.92 -2.44 3.00
C SER A 215 -1.52 -2.42 1.50
N SER A 216 -1.92 -1.36 0.78
CA SER A 216 -1.61 -1.15 -0.64
C SER A 216 -1.17 0.29 -0.94
N ASN A 217 -0.31 0.45 -1.95
CA ASN A 217 0.02 1.73 -2.58
C ASN A 217 -0.84 1.93 -3.81
N ASN A 218 -1.40 3.13 -4.01
CA ASN A 218 -2.33 3.40 -5.11
C ASN A 218 -1.89 4.62 -5.94
N ILE A 219 -1.58 4.44 -7.22
CA ILE A 219 -1.38 5.53 -8.18
C ILE A 219 -2.74 5.81 -8.84
N VAL A 220 -3.32 6.98 -8.58
CA VAL A 220 -4.65 7.38 -9.09
C VAL A 220 -4.47 8.45 -10.15
N ASP A 221 -4.61 8.05 -11.43
CA ASP A 221 -4.51 8.98 -12.55
C ASP A 221 -5.89 9.58 -12.87
N VAL A 222 -5.95 10.91 -12.78
CA VAL A 222 -7.13 11.71 -13.12
C VAL A 222 -6.94 12.54 -14.40
N SER A 223 -5.86 12.27 -15.15
CA SER A 223 -5.66 12.76 -16.51
C SER A 223 -6.88 12.46 -17.39
N GLY A 224 -7.23 13.37 -18.29
CA GLY A 224 -8.34 13.19 -19.24
C GLY A 224 -9.75 13.22 -18.62
N VAL A 225 -9.89 13.25 -17.28
CA VAL A 225 -11.19 13.28 -16.62
C VAL A 225 -11.85 14.66 -16.75
N GLY A 226 -13.02 14.70 -17.38
CA GLY A 226 -13.84 15.91 -17.43
C GLY A 226 -14.57 16.17 -16.11
N LEU A 227 -14.76 17.44 -15.74
CA LEU A 227 -15.48 17.82 -14.51
C LEU A 227 -16.86 17.14 -14.39
N LYS A 228 -17.62 17.05 -15.49
CA LYS A 228 -18.91 16.34 -15.52
C LYS A 228 -18.77 14.85 -15.17
N GLN A 229 -17.79 14.15 -15.75
CA GLN A 229 -17.55 12.74 -15.47
C GLN A 229 -17.22 12.53 -13.98
N PHE A 230 -16.41 13.41 -13.40
CA PHE A 230 -16.14 13.36 -11.96
C PHE A 230 -17.42 13.53 -11.11
N TRP A 231 -18.29 14.46 -11.48
CA TRP A 231 -19.59 14.64 -10.81
C TRP A 231 -20.51 13.42 -10.92
N ASP A 232 -20.59 12.82 -12.11
CA ASP A 232 -21.40 11.63 -12.38
C ASP A 232 -20.89 10.41 -11.56
N LEU A 233 -19.59 10.37 -11.21
CA LEU A 233 -18.96 9.32 -10.41
C LEU A 233 -18.96 9.61 -8.89
N LYS A 234 -19.05 10.88 -8.48
CA LYS A 234 -18.86 11.35 -7.10
C LYS A 234 -19.61 10.52 -6.06
N GLY A 235 -20.91 10.26 -6.27
CA GLY A 235 -21.72 9.50 -5.32
C GLY A 235 -21.19 8.09 -5.10
N HIS A 236 -20.84 7.39 -6.18
CA HIS A 236 -20.29 6.04 -6.08
C HIS A 236 -18.91 6.02 -5.41
N MET A 237 -18.05 6.99 -5.72
CA MET A 237 -16.74 7.11 -5.05
C MET A 237 -16.90 7.37 -3.55
N GLN A 238 -17.85 8.22 -3.17
CA GLN A 238 -18.16 8.50 -1.76
C GLN A 238 -18.70 7.25 -1.05
N ASP A 239 -19.67 6.53 -1.64
CA ASP A 239 -20.21 5.27 -1.08
C ASP A 239 -19.07 4.25 -0.83
N ALA A 240 -18.18 4.10 -1.81
CA ALA A 240 -17.04 3.20 -1.77
C ALA A 240 -16.05 3.58 -0.67
N SER A 241 -15.68 4.87 -0.56
CA SER A 241 -14.77 5.38 0.47
C SER A 241 -15.35 5.21 1.88
N VAL A 242 -16.64 5.45 2.07
CA VAL A 242 -17.32 5.28 3.37
C VAL A 242 -17.30 3.82 3.80
N LEU A 243 -17.74 2.89 2.94
CA LEU A 243 -17.76 1.46 3.26
C LEU A 243 -16.35 0.87 3.45
N ALA A 244 -15.37 1.30 2.65
CA ALA A 244 -13.97 0.90 2.84
C ALA A 244 -13.41 1.41 4.18
N THR A 245 -13.66 2.66 4.55
CA THR A 245 -13.20 3.23 5.84
C THR A 245 -13.89 2.57 7.03
N ALA A 246 -15.15 2.16 6.89
CA ALA A 246 -15.90 1.46 7.92
C ALA A 246 -15.39 0.01 8.12
N HIS A 247 -15.23 -0.75 7.04
CA HIS A 247 -15.08 -2.22 7.10
C HIS A 247 -13.69 -2.75 6.70
N TYR A 248 -12.83 -1.92 6.12
CA TYR A 248 -11.48 -2.29 5.68
C TYR A 248 -10.44 -1.31 6.25
N PRO A 249 -10.38 -1.13 7.59
CA PRO A 249 -9.42 -0.21 8.22
C PRO A 249 -7.96 -0.59 7.93
N GLU A 250 -7.10 0.42 7.86
CA GLU A 250 -5.63 0.31 7.67
C GLU A 250 -5.17 -0.57 6.48
N THR A 251 -5.99 -0.70 5.43
CA THR A 251 -5.60 -1.38 4.17
C THR A 251 -4.95 -0.44 3.12
N LEU A 252 -4.75 0.82 3.47
CA LEU A 252 -4.21 1.86 2.59
C LEU A 252 -2.94 2.48 3.20
N ASP A 253 -1.84 2.40 2.45
CA ASP A 253 -0.54 2.97 2.84
C ASP A 253 -0.36 4.37 2.24
N ARG A 254 -0.43 4.50 0.90
CA ARG A 254 -0.34 5.79 0.19
C ARG A 254 -1.24 5.87 -1.03
N ILE A 255 -1.68 7.08 -1.36
CA ILE A 255 -2.27 7.44 -2.65
C ILE A 255 -1.42 8.51 -3.33
N PHE A 256 -1.05 8.30 -4.58
CA PHE A 256 -0.41 9.28 -5.46
C PHE A 256 -1.41 9.71 -6.53
N ILE A 257 -2.03 10.88 -6.34
CA ILE A 257 -2.94 11.48 -7.32
C ILE A 257 -2.11 12.24 -8.35
N ILE A 258 -2.26 11.87 -9.62
CA ILE A 258 -1.49 12.41 -10.73
C ILE A 258 -2.43 12.88 -11.85
N GLY A 259 -1.94 13.76 -12.73
CA GLY A 259 -2.76 14.28 -13.82
C GLY A 259 -3.87 15.26 -13.39
N ALA A 260 -3.80 15.78 -12.16
CA ALA A 260 -4.80 16.64 -11.55
C ALA A 260 -5.13 17.86 -12.44
N PRO A 261 -6.36 17.96 -13.01
CA PRO A 261 -6.74 19.11 -13.82
C PRO A 261 -6.92 20.38 -12.96
N SER A 262 -6.99 21.55 -13.60
CA SER A 262 -7.10 22.85 -12.90
C SER A 262 -8.32 23.00 -11.97
N PHE A 263 -9.37 22.20 -12.15
CA PHE A 263 -10.53 22.16 -11.25
C PHE A 263 -10.35 21.22 -10.04
N PHE A 264 -9.28 20.41 -10.01
CA PHE A 264 -9.07 19.39 -8.98
C PHE A 264 -8.97 19.92 -7.55
N PRO A 265 -8.41 21.11 -7.24
CA PRO A 265 -8.44 21.66 -5.88
C PRO A 265 -9.86 21.77 -5.30
N THR A 266 -10.86 22.09 -6.13
CA THR A 266 -12.28 22.13 -5.74
C THR A 266 -12.80 20.74 -5.38
N VAL A 267 -12.44 19.73 -6.19
CA VAL A 267 -12.75 18.31 -5.97
C VAL A 267 -12.12 17.80 -4.66
N TRP A 268 -10.83 18.10 -4.46
CA TRP A 268 -10.07 17.74 -3.27
C TRP A 268 -10.69 18.30 -1.98
N GLY A 269 -11.24 19.53 -2.04
CA GLY A 269 -12.00 20.12 -0.92
C GLY A 269 -13.22 19.32 -0.45
N TRP A 270 -13.78 18.44 -1.30
CA TRP A 270 -14.83 17.48 -0.90
C TRP A 270 -14.25 16.13 -0.49
N ILE A 271 -13.27 15.59 -1.23
CA ILE A 271 -12.66 14.29 -0.94
C ILE A 271 -12.04 14.28 0.47
N LYS A 272 -11.41 15.38 0.91
CA LYS A 272 -10.88 15.54 2.28
C LYS A 272 -11.93 15.41 3.41
N ARG A 273 -13.23 15.37 3.10
CA ARG A 273 -14.31 15.15 4.08
C ARG A 273 -14.79 13.70 4.13
N TRP A 274 -14.32 12.85 3.22
CA TRP A 274 -14.65 11.42 3.18
C TRP A 274 -13.67 10.58 4.00
N PHE A 275 -12.48 11.14 4.26
CA PHE A 275 -11.38 10.49 4.96
C PHE A 275 -11.08 11.20 6.28
N ASP A 276 -10.52 10.46 7.23
CA ASP A 276 -9.97 11.03 8.45
C ASP A 276 -8.62 11.75 8.16
N PRO A 277 -8.07 12.53 9.12
CA PRO A 277 -6.81 13.24 8.92
C PRO A 277 -5.59 12.35 8.64
N VAL A 278 -5.51 11.15 9.22
CA VAL A 278 -4.40 10.20 9.01
C VAL A 278 -4.44 9.64 7.59
N THR A 279 -5.62 9.19 7.14
CA THR A 279 -5.80 8.79 5.73
C THR A 279 -5.52 9.94 4.78
N THR A 280 -5.93 11.17 5.12
CA THR A 280 -5.66 12.36 4.29
C THR A 280 -4.17 12.68 4.16
N SER A 281 -3.37 12.51 5.24
CA SER A 281 -1.91 12.69 5.19
C SER A 281 -1.14 11.64 4.38
N LYS A 282 -1.81 10.54 3.98
CA LYS A 282 -1.27 9.51 3.08
C LYS A 282 -1.49 9.83 1.59
N ILE A 283 -2.09 10.99 1.25
CA ILE A 283 -2.51 11.34 -0.12
C ILE A 283 -1.67 12.49 -0.69
N PHE A 284 -0.82 12.17 -1.66
CA PHE A 284 0.01 13.13 -2.40
C PHE A 284 -0.71 13.56 -3.68
N ILE A 285 -0.78 14.86 -3.97
CA ILE A 285 -1.26 15.38 -5.27
C ILE A 285 -0.05 15.94 -5.99
N LEU A 286 0.33 15.31 -7.10
CA LEU A 286 1.59 15.58 -7.79
C LEU A 286 1.35 16.31 -9.12
N SER A 287 2.12 17.37 -9.36
CA SER A 287 2.27 17.91 -10.71
C SER A 287 3.05 16.94 -11.61
N ALA A 288 2.95 17.13 -12.93
CA ALA A 288 3.63 16.27 -13.91
C ALA A 288 5.16 16.17 -13.70
N ALA A 289 5.80 17.23 -13.18
CA ALA A 289 7.23 17.24 -12.87
C ALA A 289 7.58 16.43 -11.61
N GLU A 290 6.65 16.30 -10.67
CA GLU A 290 6.84 15.63 -9.38
C GLU A 290 6.54 14.12 -9.44
N VAL A 291 5.75 13.65 -10.41
CA VAL A 291 5.35 12.23 -10.53
C VAL A 291 6.54 11.29 -10.48
N LYS A 292 7.47 11.39 -11.44
CA LYS A 292 8.63 10.50 -11.52
C LYS A 292 9.52 10.56 -10.27
N PRO A 293 10.03 11.73 -9.82
CA PRO A 293 10.93 11.76 -8.66
C PRO A 293 10.23 11.30 -7.38
N THR A 294 8.96 11.63 -7.18
CA THR A 294 8.21 11.17 -6.00
C THR A 294 8.05 9.66 -6.01
N LEU A 295 7.53 9.06 -7.10
CA LEU A 295 7.34 7.61 -7.17
C LEU A 295 8.67 6.87 -7.03
N THR A 296 9.74 7.37 -7.67
CA THR A 296 11.08 6.77 -7.60
C THR A 296 11.67 6.78 -6.19
N ASN A 297 11.21 7.65 -5.28
CA ASN A 297 11.60 7.60 -3.87
C ASN A 297 10.98 6.40 -3.11
N PHE A 298 9.73 6.02 -3.41
CA PHE A 298 9.02 4.96 -2.70
C PHE A 298 9.20 3.56 -3.32
N MET A 299 9.25 3.48 -4.63
CA MET A 299 9.28 2.23 -5.39
C MET A 299 10.37 2.25 -6.47
N ASP A 300 10.82 1.07 -6.86
CA ASP A 300 11.83 0.92 -7.90
C ASP A 300 11.29 1.33 -9.29
N PRO A 301 12.09 1.91 -10.19
CA PRO A 301 11.66 2.20 -11.57
C PRO A 301 11.04 1.00 -12.30
N SER A 302 11.51 -0.22 -12.05
CA SER A 302 10.94 -1.47 -12.60
C SER A 302 9.55 -1.85 -12.04
N SER A 303 9.07 -1.11 -11.03
CA SER A 303 7.71 -1.21 -10.45
C SER A 303 6.80 -0.04 -10.84
N ILE A 304 7.33 1.00 -11.51
CA ILE A 304 6.57 2.17 -11.95
C ILE A 304 6.21 2.00 -13.44
N PRO A 305 4.92 2.05 -13.83
CA PRO A 305 4.51 2.04 -15.24
C PRO A 305 5.24 3.07 -16.10
N LYS A 306 5.63 2.71 -17.32
CA LYS A 306 6.36 3.60 -18.25
C LYS A 306 5.70 4.97 -18.47
N GLN A 307 4.37 5.03 -18.48
CA GLN A 307 3.60 6.28 -18.62
C GLN A 307 3.77 7.25 -17.43
N TYR A 308 4.25 6.78 -16.28
CA TYR A 308 4.57 7.58 -15.10
C TYR A 308 6.09 7.78 -14.91
N GLY A 309 6.90 7.45 -15.93
CA GLY A 309 8.33 7.72 -15.98
C GLY A 309 9.25 6.60 -15.48
N GLY A 310 8.71 5.42 -15.17
CA GLY A 310 9.48 4.21 -14.86
C GLY A 310 9.71 3.28 -16.04
N ASP A 311 10.01 2.02 -15.74
CA ASP A 311 10.44 0.99 -16.69
C ASP A 311 9.44 -0.18 -16.84
N LEU A 312 8.41 -0.26 -15.98
CA LEU A 312 7.43 -1.34 -16.01
C LEU A 312 6.59 -1.29 -17.29
N ASP A 313 6.63 -2.37 -18.07
CA ASP A 313 5.70 -2.59 -19.19
C ASP A 313 4.36 -3.13 -18.68
N TRP A 314 3.54 -2.19 -18.18
CA TRP A 314 2.17 -2.41 -17.75
C TRP A 314 1.32 -1.20 -18.17
N LYS A 315 0.10 -1.45 -18.62
CA LYS A 315 -0.90 -0.44 -19.02
C LYS A 315 -2.26 -0.77 -18.41
N TRP A 316 -3.14 0.21 -18.31
CA TRP A 316 -4.49 0.00 -17.77
C TRP A 316 -5.25 -1.13 -18.47
N GLY A 317 -5.77 -2.07 -17.68
CA GLY A 317 -6.49 -3.24 -18.16
C GLY A 317 -5.62 -4.48 -18.36
N ASP A 318 -4.29 -4.35 -18.39
CA ASP A 318 -3.36 -5.48 -18.39
C ASP A 318 -3.61 -6.39 -17.16
N VAL A 319 -3.16 -7.63 -17.27
CA VAL A 319 -3.01 -8.54 -16.12
C VAL A 319 -1.79 -8.12 -15.26
N PRO A 320 -1.63 -8.65 -14.03
CA PRO A 320 -0.41 -8.42 -13.26
C PRO A 320 0.85 -8.82 -14.04
N ASN A 321 1.81 -7.91 -14.15
CA ASN A 321 3.14 -8.22 -14.65
C ASN A 321 4.00 -8.65 -13.44
N LEU A 322 4.16 -9.97 -13.26
CA LEU A 322 4.91 -10.52 -12.13
C LEU A 322 6.42 -10.40 -12.34
N ASP A 323 7.16 -10.14 -11.28
CA ASP A 323 8.62 -10.29 -11.26
C ASP A 323 9.01 -11.74 -11.00
N GLU A 324 10.31 -12.03 -11.03
CA GLU A 324 10.79 -13.42 -11.04
C GLU A 324 10.45 -14.18 -9.75
N GLU A 325 10.57 -13.54 -8.58
CA GLU A 325 10.18 -14.16 -7.31
C GLU A 325 8.67 -14.43 -7.24
N ALA A 326 7.83 -13.46 -7.63
CA ALA A 326 6.38 -13.67 -7.65
C ALA A 326 5.99 -14.79 -8.65
N ARG A 327 6.70 -14.89 -9.78
CA ARG A 327 6.50 -15.97 -10.75
C ARG A 327 6.97 -17.34 -10.23
N GLN A 328 8.00 -17.40 -9.39
CA GLN A 328 8.38 -18.65 -8.71
C GLN A 328 7.26 -19.14 -7.78
N VAL A 329 6.59 -18.24 -7.05
CA VAL A 329 5.53 -18.60 -6.10
C VAL A 329 4.19 -18.88 -6.79
N VAL A 330 3.73 -18.00 -7.69
CA VAL A 330 2.38 -18.09 -8.31
C VAL A 330 2.38 -18.20 -9.84
N GLY A 331 3.50 -18.54 -10.47
CA GLY A 331 3.61 -18.71 -11.92
C GLY A 331 2.71 -19.79 -12.52
N ALA A 332 2.21 -20.72 -11.70
CA ALA A 332 1.15 -21.66 -12.10
C ALA A 332 -0.19 -20.98 -12.48
N LEU A 333 -0.35 -19.69 -12.18
CA LEU A 333 -1.48 -18.85 -12.61
C LEU A 333 -1.20 -18.06 -13.88
N GLU A 334 0.05 -18.00 -14.35
CA GLU A 334 0.39 -17.48 -15.68
C GLU A 334 0.27 -18.60 -16.72
N ALA A 335 -0.22 -18.26 -17.92
CA ALA A 335 -0.11 -19.09 -19.10
C ALA A 335 0.69 -18.34 -20.19
N PRO A 336 1.47 -19.04 -21.04
CA PRO A 336 2.22 -18.42 -22.12
C PRO A 336 1.37 -17.51 -23.00
N ALA A 337 2.00 -16.48 -23.58
CA ALA A 337 1.34 -15.58 -24.51
C ALA A 337 0.68 -16.37 -25.66
N ALA A 338 -0.57 -16.02 -26.01
CA ALA A 338 -1.25 -16.62 -27.15
C ALA A 338 -0.56 -16.22 -28.47
N GLU A 339 -0.84 -16.94 -29.56
CA GLU A 339 -0.27 -16.62 -30.87
C GLU A 339 -0.63 -15.20 -31.30
N GLY A 340 0.39 -14.34 -31.46
CA GLY A 340 0.23 -12.91 -31.78
C GLY A 340 0.19 -11.97 -30.56
N GLU A 341 0.15 -12.48 -29.33
CA GLU A 341 0.29 -11.69 -28.11
C GLU A 341 1.76 -11.63 -27.63
N THR A 342 2.12 -10.56 -26.92
CA THR A 342 3.50 -10.34 -26.42
C THR A 342 3.64 -10.45 -24.91
N LYS A 343 2.54 -10.60 -24.18
CA LYS A 343 2.50 -10.73 -22.71
C LYS A 343 1.86 -12.06 -22.33
N PRO A 344 2.29 -12.71 -21.24
CA PRO A 344 1.58 -13.87 -20.72
C PRO A 344 0.16 -13.48 -20.30
N SER A 345 -0.74 -14.45 -20.31
CA SER A 345 -2.05 -14.29 -19.68
C SER A 345 -1.96 -14.71 -18.21
N PHE A 346 -2.83 -14.15 -17.38
CA PHE A 346 -2.97 -14.54 -15.98
C PHE A 346 -4.38 -15.08 -15.76
N ILE A 347 -4.55 -15.97 -14.77
CA ILE A 347 -5.87 -16.52 -14.48
C ILE A 347 -6.87 -15.40 -14.14
N LYS A 348 -8.04 -15.48 -14.77
CA LYS A 348 -9.15 -14.54 -14.51
C LYS A 348 -9.86 -14.93 -13.22
N GLY A 349 -10.60 -13.98 -12.64
CA GLY A 349 -11.53 -14.25 -11.53
C GLY A 349 -10.88 -14.35 -10.14
N PRO A 350 -11.68 -14.71 -9.12
CA PRO A 350 -11.22 -14.88 -7.73
C PRO A 350 -10.12 -15.93 -7.54
N VAL A 351 -9.17 -15.63 -6.65
CA VAL A 351 -8.03 -16.49 -6.25
C VAL A 351 -7.71 -16.25 -4.76
N LEU A 352 -7.31 -17.28 -4.01
CA LEU A 352 -6.75 -17.18 -2.66
C LEU A 352 -5.30 -17.64 -2.62
N PHE A 353 -4.57 -17.17 -1.62
CA PHE A 353 -3.23 -17.61 -1.29
C PHE A 353 -3.17 -18.05 0.18
N ASN A 354 -2.99 -19.35 0.40
CA ASN A 354 -2.97 -20.00 1.71
C ASN A 354 -1.58 -20.61 1.98
N ASP A 355 -0.58 -19.74 2.01
CA ASP A 355 0.84 -20.03 2.23
C ASP A 355 1.49 -20.98 1.22
N ASP A 356 1.23 -22.29 1.32
CA ASP A 356 1.79 -23.33 0.45
C ASP A 356 0.84 -23.70 -0.71
N THR A 357 -0.35 -23.11 -0.76
CA THR A 357 -1.39 -23.43 -1.75
C THR A 357 -2.10 -22.20 -2.29
N ILE A 358 -2.60 -22.34 -3.52
CA ILE A 358 -3.37 -21.34 -4.24
C ILE A 358 -4.74 -21.95 -4.54
N GLU A 359 -5.83 -21.31 -4.10
CA GLU A 359 -7.18 -21.73 -4.49
C GLU A 359 -7.73 -20.84 -5.61
N ILE A 360 -8.13 -21.45 -6.71
CA ILE A 360 -8.85 -20.81 -7.81
C ILE A 360 -10.34 -20.90 -7.49
N LEU A 361 -11.06 -19.78 -7.50
CA LEU A 361 -12.45 -19.67 -7.01
C LEU A 361 -13.39 -18.99 -8.01
N GLY A 362 -14.69 -18.94 -7.70
CA GLY A 362 -15.72 -18.36 -8.56
C GLY A 362 -16.37 -19.39 -9.49
N LYS A 363 -17.18 -18.88 -10.42
CA LYS A 363 -18.01 -19.69 -11.30
C LYS A 363 -17.80 -19.39 -12.78
N VAL A 364 -18.11 -20.39 -13.60
CA VAL A 364 -18.21 -20.26 -15.06
C VAL A 364 -19.53 -20.92 -15.49
N ASN A 365 -20.45 -20.15 -16.04
CA ASN A 365 -21.79 -20.59 -16.44
C ASN A 365 -22.59 -21.21 -15.27
N GLY A 366 -22.43 -20.69 -14.06
CA GLY A 366 -23.10 -21.20 -12.84
C GLY A 366 -22.40 -22.38 -12.15
N GLU A 367 -21.47 -23.05 -12.82
CA GLU A 367 -20.70 -24.16 -12.27
C GLU A 367 -19.46 -23.65 -11.52
N SER A 368 -19.15 -24.24 -10.35
CA SER A 368 -17.95 -23.89 -9.60
C SER A 368 -16.70 -24.40 -10.32
N ARG A 369 -15.70 -23.53 -10.47
CA ARG A 369 -14.36 -23.90 -10.97
C ARG A 369 -13.35 -24.12 -9.83
N LYS A 370 -13.83 -24.37 -8.60
CA LYS A 370 -12.96 -24.48 -7.41
C LYS A 370 -11.90 -25.55 -7.61
N SER A 371 -10.63 -25.14 -7.52
CA SER A 371 -9.47 -26.01 -7.65
C SER A 371 -8.29 -25.47 -6.84
N THR A 372 -7.40 -26.36 -6.41
CA THR A 372 -6.22 -26.01 -5.60
C THR A 372 -4.96 -26.37 -6.35
N LEU A 373 -4.01 -25.44 -6.39
CA LEU A 373 -2.66 -25.63 -6.92
C LEU A 373 -1.64 -25.48 -5.78
N PRO A 374 -0.48 -26.17 -5.83
CA PRO A 374 0.62 -25.85 -4.94
C PRO A 374 1.17 -24.45 -5.28
N ALA A 375 1.54 -23.68 -4.26
CA ALA A 375 2.43 -22.54 -4.44
C ALA A 375 3.86 -23.05 -4.63
N GLY A 376 4.66 -22.34 -5.43
CA GLY A 376 6.11 -22.52 -5.42
C GLY A 376 6.76 -21.81 -4.24
N THR A 377 8.03 -22.09 -4.00
CA THR A 377 8.82 -21.42 -2.95
C THR A 377 9.79 -20.43 -3.57
N VAL A 378 9.98 -19.27 -2.92
CA VAL A 378 11.12 -18.39 -3.24
C VAL A 378 12.39 -19.14 -2.83
N ALA A 379 13.28 -19.37 -3.79
CA ALA A 379 14.61 -19.90 -3.45
C ALA A 379 15.31 -18.87 -2.55
N GLN A 380 15.60 -19.24 -1.30
CA GLN A 380 16.44 -18.42 -0.44
C GLN A 380 17.74 -18.17 -1.18
N GLN A 381 17.99 -16.91 -1.55
CA GLN A 381 19.32 -16.49 -1.95
C GLN A 381 20.19 -16.69 -0.72
N GLY A 382 20.95 -17.80 -0.70
CA GLY A 382 21.91 -18.06 0.35
C GLY A 382 22.81 -16.84 0.49
N GLU A 383 23.20 -16.52 1.72
CA GLU A 383 24.28 -15.56 1.97
C GLU A 383 25.38 -15.83 0.95
N SER A 384 25.75 -14.80 0.17
CA SER A 384 26.80 -14.93 -0.82
C SER A 384 28.02 -15.48 -0.10
N ALA A 385 28.33 -16.75 -0.36
CA ALA A 385 29.44 -17.42 0.29
C ALA A 385 30.68 -16.63 -0.10
N ALA A 386 31.18 -15.83 0.85
CA ALA A 386 32.33 -14.97 0.64
C ALA A 386 33.45 -15.87 0.11
N ALA A 387 33.85 -15.63 -1.14
CA ALA A 387 34.83 -16.47 -1.81
C ALA A 387 36.05 -16.62 -0.90
N PRO A 388 36.53 -17.85 -0.62
CA PRO A 388 37.65 -18.03 0.28
C PRO A 388 38.84 -17.23 -0.24
N VAL A 389 39.28 -16.24 0.52
CA VAL A 389 40.52 -15.53 0.22
C VAL A 389 41.63 -16.55 0.39
N GLU A 390 42.19 -17.03 -0.73
CA GLU A 390 43.30 -17.96 -0.74
C GLU A 390 44.49 -17.33 0.01
N LYS A 391 44.74 -17.85 1.22
CA LYS A 391 46.01 -17.66 1.89
C LYS A 391 47.06 -18.49 1.15
N ALA A 392 47.75 -17.88 0.18
CA ALA A 392 48.99 -18.42 -0.34
C ALA A 392 50.00 -18.56 0.82
N ALA A 393 50.28 -19.81 1.21
CA ALA A 393 51.26 -20.12 2.24
C ALA A 393 52.69 -20.01 1.69
N ALA A 394 53.63 -19.62 2.55
CA ALA A 394 55.02 -19.38 2.19
C ALA A 394 55.89 -20.65 2.23
N GLN A 395 56.82 -20.74 1.27
CA GLN A 395 58.04 -21.58 1.22
C GLN A 395 58.98 -20.91 0.19
N GLU A 396 60.31 -20.87 0.30
CA GLU A 396 61.23 -20.92 1.44
C GLU A 396 62.57 -20.29 0.95
N THR A 397 63.44 -19.78 1.83
CA THR A 397 64.70 -19.08 1.47
C THR A 397 65.87 -20.06 1.22
N PRO A 398 66.95 -19.69 0.48
CA PRO A 398 68.08 -18.89 0.99
C PRO A 398 68.54 -17.79 -0.05
N ASP A 399 69.53 -16.91 0.16
CA ASP A 399 70.75 -16.95 0.98
C ASP A 399 71.35 -15.52 1.22
N ALA A 400 72.32 -15.43 2.16
CA ALA A 400 73.40 -14.42 2.32
C ALA A 400 73.13 -12.90 2.59
N ALA A 401 73.76 -12.41 3.67
CA ALA A 401 74.07 -11.00 4.01
C ALA A 401 75.49 -10.61 3.46
N PRO A 402 76.14 -9.45 3.75
CA PRO A 402 75.87 -8.29 4.64
C PRO A 402 75.84 -6.93 3.86
N GLU A 403 75.87 -5.68 4.37
CA GLU A 403 76.69 -4.97 5.39
C GLU A 403 76.03 -3.65 5.92
N ASP A 404 76.67 -3.01 6.91
CA ASP A 404 76.24 -1.85 7.70
C ASP A 404 76.23 -0.46 7.03
N GLU A 405 75.38 0.48 7.50
CA GLU A 405 75.84 1.73 8.18
C GLU A 405 74.70 2.71 8.65
N LYS A 406 75.01 3.45 9.75
CA LYS A 406 74.53 4.82 10.11
C LYS A 406 73.12 5.09 10.70
N VAL A 407 72.93 4.63 11.94
CA VAL A 407 72.79 5.42 13.20
C VAL A 407 72.38 6.94 13.15
N ALA A 408 71.24 7.24 13.81
CA ALA A 408 70.89 8.36 14.74
C ALA A 408 70.36 9.77 14.31
N ALA A 409 69.63 10.34 15.29
CA ALA A 409 69.12 11.71 15.50
C ALA A 409 67.72 12.02 14.90
N VAL A 410 66.72 12.59 15.59
CA VAL A 410 66.61 13.24 16.93
C VAL A 410 65.27 12.88 17.62
N GLN A 411 65.23 12.92 18.96
CA GLN A 411 64.03 12.73 19.81
C GLN A 411 63.33 14.07 20.16
N GLU A 412 62.04 13.94 20.53
CA GLU A 412 61.28 14.81 21.46
C GLU A 412 60.71 16.18 21.01
N ASP A 413 59.61 16.51 21.71
CA ASP A 413 58.82 17.74 21.81
C ASP A 413 58.10 18.37 20.59
N ALA A 414 56.79 18.04 20.51
CA ALA A 414 55.74 19.02 20.18
C ALA A 414 54.39 18.69 20.87
N ALA A 415 54.40 18.18 22.10
CA ALA A 415 53.18 17.93 22.89
C ALA A 415 52.63 19.22 23.56
N ALA A 416 52.47 20.31 22.79
CA ALA A 416 52.14 21.64 23.33
C ALA A 416 51.43 22.58 22.33
N ALA A 417 50.32 22.16 21.70
CA ALA A 417 49.60 23.03 20.75
C ALA A 417 48.06 22.84 20.66
N LEU A 418 47.40 22.15 21.61
CA LEU A 418 45.93 21.91 21.57
C LEU A 418 45.23 22.15 22.93
N LYS A 419 45.68 23.17 23.68
CA LYS A 419 45.02 23.66 24.91
C LYS A 419 45.04 25.19 25.00
N SER A 420 44.46 25.88 24.02
CA SER A 420 44.20 27.33 24.10
C SER A 420 43.23 27.85 23.03
N GLU A 421 42.04 27.26 22.88
CA GLU A 421 40.99 27.87 22.03
C GLU A 421 39.55 27.45 22.42
N ALA A 422 39.32 27.33 23.74
CA ALA A 422 38.02 26.99 24.31
C ALA A 422 37.63 27.96 25.44
N GLU A 423 37.89 29.26 25.28
CA GLU A 423 37.52 30.26 26.31
C GLU A 423 37.36 31.72 25.80
N THR A 424 36.71 31.95 24.65
CA THR A 424 36.29 33.32 24.22
C THR A 424 35.08 33.31 23.25
N ALA A 425 33.87 33.01 23.76
CA ALA A 425 32.62 33.23 23.01
C ALA A 425 31.36 33.35 23.90
N THR A 426 31.44 34.03 25.05
CA THR A 426 30.25 34.38 25.87
C THR A 426 30.30 35.83 26.34
N ASN A 427 29.15 36.51 26.24
CA ASN A 427 28.84 37.88 26.70
C ASN A 427 29.57 39.08 26.07
N THR A 428 28.91 39.74 25.10
CA THR A 428 28.42 41.14 25.18
C THR A 428 27.77 41.56 23.84
N VAL A 429 26.77 42.44 23.74
CA VAL A 429 25.63 42.83 24.61
C VAL A 429 24.59 43.56 23.71
N ALA A 430 23.37 43.70 24.20
CA ALA A 430 22.22 44.36 23.57
C ALA A 430 22.47 45.66 22.74
N ALA A 431 21.71 45.79 21.66
CA ALA A 431 21.12 47.03 21.14
C ALA A 431 19.75 46.70 20.50
#